data_AF-A0A6A8ATC5-F1
#
_entry.id   AF-A0A6A8ATC5-F1
#
_cell.length_a   1.000
_cell.length_b   1.000
_cell.length_c   1.000
_cell.angle_alpha   90.00
_cell.angle_beta   90.00
_cell.angle_gamma   90.00
#
_symmetry.space_group_name_H-M   'P 1'
#
loop_
_entity.id
_entity.type
_entity.pdbx_description
1 polymer ?
#
loop_
_entity_poly.entity_id
_entity_poly.type
_entity_poly.pdbx_seq_one_letter_code
_entity_poly.pdbx_strand_id
1 'polypeptide(L)'
;MIGMDDEKRYDLIDGNALKKIYDELKSRLNNIVPLVVICGPGKCDPDEECTTCEPEKKMECMYHQRNALKTALNDNGCLATTFEEDLELEYASLQEQIILRDNEVDIVFIFPDSRGSAAELLQFTRDPVIRPKVRVLVPHQYHPLYTESKSYLTSVYQELMATHGHVYPYDPKNETHRTPEYIALMMMGAYRLYQLAHPHERRADE
;
A
#
# COMPACT_ATOMS: atom_id res chain seq x y z
N MET A 1 -3.95 -34.06 -15.11
CA MET A 1 -4.25 -32.66 -14.71
C MET A 1 -3.17 -31.81 -15.32
N ILE A 2 -3.51 -31.03 -16.33
CA ILE A 2 -2.54 -30.27 -17.14
C ILE A 2 -2.12 -29.06 -16.31
N GLY A 3 -0.84 -29.01 -15.94
CA GLY A 3 -0.20 -27.80 -15.45
C GLY A 3 -0.17 -26.79 -16.59
N MET A 4 -0.93 -25.71 -16.45
CA MET A 4 -0.67 -24.49 -17.20
C MET A 4 0.44 -23.77 -16.43
N ASP A 5 1.56 -23.51 -17.11
CA ASP A 5 2.60 -22.60 -16.62
C ASP A 5 1.94 -21.28 -16.20
N ASP A 6 2.21 -20.84 -14.98
CA ASP A 6 1.71 -19.56 -14.46
C ASP A 6 2.06 -18.41 -15.43
N GLU A 7 3.19 -18.49 -16.14
CA GLU A 7 3.60 -17.53 -17.20
C GLU A 7 2.53 -17.29 -18.28
N LYS A 8 1.73 -18.30 -18.66
CA LYS A 8 0.75 -18.17 -19.75
C LYS A 8 -0.58 -17.55 -19.32
N ARG A 9 -0.79 -17.31 -18.02
CA ARG A 9 -1.98 -16.61 -17.51
C ARG A 9 -1.85 -15.08 -17.52
N TYR A 10 -0.64 -14.55 -17.67
CA TYR A 10 -0.34 -13.12 -17.57
C TYR A 10 -0.55 -12.31 -18.86
N ASP A 11 -0.72 -12.96 -20.01
CA ASP A 11 -0.92 -12.29 -21.31
C ASP A 11 -2.33 -11.73 -21.55
N LEU A 12 -3.26 -11.92 -20.61
CA LEU A 12 -4.70 -11.70 -20.83
C LEU A 12 -5.30 -10.49 -20.11
N ILE A 13 -4.49 -9.67 -19.46
CA ILE A 13 -4.97 -8.46 -18.81
C ILE A 13 -4.22 -7.26 -19.37
N ASP A 14 -5.00 -6.35 -19.95
CA ASP A 14 -4.53 -5.19 -20.70
C ASP A 14 -3.62 -4.27 -19.85
N GLY A 15 -2.31 -4.51 -19.95
CA GLY A 15 -1.28 -3.65 -19.38
C GLY A 15 -1.29 -2.22 -19.94
N ASN A 16 -2.15 -1.89 -20.93
CA ASN A 16 -2.22 -0.55 -21.50
C ASN A 16 -2.78 0.51 -20.54
N ALA A 17 -3.69 0.19 -19.62
CA ALA A 17 -4.27 1.20 -18.72
C ALA A 17 -3.23 1.71 -17.70
N LEU A 18 -2.51 0.78 -17.06
CA LEU A 18 -1.41 1.09 -16.15
C LEU A 18 -0.23 1.69 -16.89
N LYS A 19 0.15 1.14 -18.05
CA LYS A 19 1.21 1.69 -18.87
C LYS A 19 0.90 3.11 -19.33
N LYS A 20 -0.36 3.44 -19.62
CA LYS A 20 -0.77 4.80 -19.98
C LYS A 20 -0.70 5.76 -18.80
N ILE A 21 -1.24 5.39 -17.62
CA ILE A 21 -1.11 6.20 -16.40
C ILE A 21 0.37 6.39 -16.07
N TYR A 22 1.15 5.31 -16.14
CA TYR A 22 2.57 5.31 -15.86
C TYR A 22 3.37 6.16 -16.86
N ASP A 23 3.18 6.02 -18.16
CA ASP A 23 3.87 6.81 -19.20
C ASP A 23 3.52 8.30 -19.08
N GLU A 24 2.27 8.62 -18.72
CA GLU A 24 1.80 9.99 -18.48
C GLU A 24 2.40 10.59 -17.19
N LEU A 25 2.68 9.76 -16.18
CA LEU A 25 3.33 10.17 -14.93
C LEU A 25 4.85 10.26 -15.06
N LYS A 26 5.49 9.30 -15.73
CA LYS A 26 6.94 9.21 -16.00
C LYS A 26 7.39 10.35 -16.93
N SER A 27 6.59 10.69 -17.93
CA SER A 27 6.89 11.82 -18.85
C SER A 27 6.90 13.18 -18.14
N ARG A 28 6.27 13.30 -16.97
CA ARG A 28 6.20 14.55 -16.19
C ARG A 28 7.30 14.66 -15.14
N LEU A 29 7.98 13.57 -14.79
CA LEU A 29 8.83 13.48 -13.61
C LEU A 29 10.12 12.72 -13.92
N ASN A 30 11.26 13.40 -13.89
CA ASN A 30 12.58 12.76 -14.00
C ASN A 30 12.78 11.74 -12.86
N ASN A 31 12.61 10.44 -13.13
CA ASN A 31 13.08 9.21 -12.44
C ASN A 31 13.16 9.15 -10.88
N ILE A 32 12.69 10.13 -10.10
CA ILE A 32 12.92 10.22 -8.64
C ILE A 32 11.61 10.15 -7.85
N VAL A 33 10.47 10.15 -8.52
CA VAL A 33 9.18 10.17 -7.83
C VAL A 33 8.75 8.74 -7.45
N PRO A 34 8.54 8.46 -6.16
CA PRO A 34 8.09 7.14 -5.73
C PRO A 34 6.64 6.87 -6.15
N LEU A 35 6.37 5.71 -6.73
CA LEU A 35 5.03 5.17 -6.93
C LEU A 35 4.62 4.39 -5.68
N VAL A 36 3.50 4.80 -5.10
CA VAL A 36 2.97 4.27 -3.86
C VAL A 36 1.57 3.75 -4.08
N VAL A 37 1.33 2.50 -3.68
CA VAL A 37 -0.01 1.92 -3.67
C VAL A 37 -0.51 1.86 -2.24
N ILE A 38 -1.76 2.26 -2.02
CA ILE A 38 -2.41 2.23 -0.70
C ILE A 38 -3.56 1.23 -0.75
N CYS A 39 -3.44 0.18 0.07
CA CYS A 39 -4.42 -0.89 0.22
C CYS A 39 -5.13 -0.79 1.59
N GLY A 40 -6.35 -1.28 1.66
CA GLY A 40 -7.14 -1.28 2.87
C GLY A 40 -8.62 -1.44 2.53
N PRO A 41 -9.51 -1.43 3.53
CA PRO A 41 -10.94 -1.44 3.25
C PRO A 41 -11.37 -0.18 2.49
N GLY A 42 -12.31 -0.36 1.57
CA GLY A 42 -13.00 0.72 0.86
C GLY A 42 -14.01 1.47 1.73
N LYS A 43 -14.97 2.11 1.07
CA LYS A 43 -16.03 2.91 1.72
C LYS A 43 -16.82 2.07 2.74
N CYS A 44 -17.31 2.73 3.79
CA CYS A 44 -18.19 2.11 4.79
C CYS A 44 -19.50 1.60 4.18
N ASP A 45 -20.00 2.30 3.17
CA ASP A 45 -21.08 1.87 2.29
C ASP A 45 -20.60 2.02 0.84
N PRO A 46 -20.61 0.95 0.02
CA PRO A 46 -20.15 1.01 -1.36
C PRO A 46 -21.06 1.84 -2.27
N ASP A 47 -22.35 1.95 -1.95
CA ASP A 47 -23.38 2.59 -2.78
C ASP A 47 -23.61 4.07 -2.41
N GLU A 48 -23.10 4.52 -1.26
CA GLU A 48 -23.19 5.91 -0.82
C GLU A 48 -21.84 6.64 -0.90
N GLU A 49 -21.89 7.96 -1.06
CA GLU A 49 -20.72 8.77 -0.73
C GLU A 49 -20.41 8.57 0.76
N CYS A 50 -19.15 8.41 1.12
CA CYS A 50 -18.70 8.33 2.53
C CYS A 50 -18.80 9.71 3.23
N THR A 51 -19.85 10.48 2.92
CA THR A 51 -20.25 11.74 3.52
C THR A 51 -21.09 11.53 4.78
N THR A 52 -21.62 10.31 4.99
CA THR A 52 -22.43 9.91 6.16
C THR A 52 -21.63 9.59 7.41
N CYS A 53 -20.29 9.51 7.34
CA CYS A 53 -19.47 9.47 8.54
C CYS A 53 -19.61 10.79 9.30
N GLU A 54 -20.11 10.72 10.53
CA GLU A 54 -20.08 11.85 11.47
C GLU A 54 -18.67 12.46 11.49
N PRO A 55 -18.51 13.80 11.56
CA PRO A 55 -17.19 14.45 11.48
C PRO A 55 -16.15 13.87 12.44
N GLU A 56 -16.59 13.47 13.62
CA GLU A 56 -15.77 12.85 14.67
C GLU A 56 -15.30 11.42 14.30
N LYS A 57 -16.08 10.71 13.48
CA LYS A 57 -15.78 9.36 13.00
C LYS A 57 -15.04 9.33 11.67
N LYS A 58 -14.97 10.45 10.94
CA LYS A 58 -14.20 10.54 9.69
C LYS A 58 -12.73 10.20 9.90
N MET A 59 -12.15 10.64 11.02
CA MET A 59 -10.76 10.33 11.37
C MET A 59 -10.54 8.85 11.71
N GLU A 60 -11.60 8.12 12.09
CA GLU A 60 -11.56 6.69 12.38
C GLU A 60 -11.95 5.83 11.16
N CYS A 61 -12.47 6.45 10.10
CA CYS A 61 -12.86 5.78 8.87
C CYS A 61 -11.64 5.50 7.97
N MET A 62 -11.41 4.23 7.64
CA MET A 62 -10.27 3.82 6.82
C MET A 62 -10.27 4.39 5.40
N TYR A 63 -11.43 4.53 4.76
CA TYR A 63 -11.53 5.19 3.46
C TYR A 63 -10.98 6.63 3.51
N HIS A 64 -11.36 7.39 4.55
CA HIS A 64 -10.87 8.75 4.75
C HIS A 64 -9.38 8.76 5.12
N GLN A 65 -8.91 7.82 5.94
CA GLN A 65 -7.48 7.70 6.25
C GLN A 65 -6.63 7.40 5.01
N ARG A 66 -7.07 6.48 4.14
CA ARG A 66 -6.40 6.16 2.88
C ARG A 66 -6.33 7.38 1.96
N ASN A 67 -7.45 8.10 1.82
CA ASN A 67 -7.50 9.29 0.98
C ASN A 67 -6.66 10.44 1.55
N ALA A 68 -6.69 10.66 2.86
CA ALA A 68 -5.83 11.65 3.52
C ALA A 68 -4.35 11.32 3.30
N LEU A 69 -3.97 10.04 3.47
CA LEU A 69 -2.62 9.57 3.18
C LEU A 69 -2.23 9.76 1.71
N LYS A 70 -3.12 9.39 0.78
CA LYS A 70 -2.91 9.58 -0.66
C LYS A 70 -2.67 11.04 -1.00
N THR A 71 -3.54 11.93 -0.54
CA THR A 71 -3.40 13.38 -0.73
C THR A 71 -2.09 13.88 -0.15
N ALA A 72 -1.77 13.51 1.09
CA ALA A 72 -0.52 13.92 1.73
C ALA A 72 0.72 13.47 0.95
N LEU A 73 0.74 12.23 0.46
CA LEU A 73 1.84 11.70 -0.35
C LEU A 73 1.96 12.42 -1.70
N ASN A 74 0.84 12.65 -2.40
CA ASN A 74 0.81 13.37 -3.67
C ASN A 74 1.28 14.82 -3.51
N ASP A 75 0.79 15.54 -2.50
CA ASP A 75 1.20 16.92 -2.19
C ASP A 75 2.69 17.03 -1.85
N ASN A 76 3.28 15.92 -1.40
CA ASN A 76 4.70 15.86 -1.09
C ASN A 76 5.54 15.31 -2.25
N GLY A 77 4.99 15.09 -3.44
CA GLY A 77 5.72 14.70 -4.65
C GLY A 77 5.95 13.20 -4.78
N CYS A 78 5.04 12.36 -4.27
CA CYS A 78 4.90 10.95 -4.63
C CYS A 78 3.79 10.79 -5.67
N LEU A 79 3.71 9.62 -6.30
CA LEU A 79 2.55 9.18 -7.07
C LEU A 79 1.81 8.15 -6.24
N ALA A 80 0.83 8.60 -5.47
CA ALA A 80 0.03 7.75 -4.61
C ALA A 80 -1.31 7.39 -5.27
N THR A 81 -1.61 6.10 -5.34
CA THR A 81 -2.83 5.55 -5.93
C THR A 81 -3.46 4.50 -5.01
N THR A 82 -4.73 4.21 -5.24
CA THR A 82 -5.54 3.22 -4.55
C THR A 82 -6.24 2.33 -5.58
N PHE A 83 -6.30 1.02 -5.35
CA PHE A 83 -6.92 0.10 -6.32
C PHE A 83 -8.41 0.39 -6.51
N GLU A 84 -9.18 0.43 -5.43
CA GLU A 84 -10.65 0.55 -5.50
C GLU A 84 -11.14 1.88 -6.09
N GLU A 85 -10.45 3.00 -5.83
CA GLU A 85 -10.92 4.32 -6.26
C GLU A 85 -10.30 4.81 -7.57
N ASP A 86 -9.09 4.39 -7.92
CA ASP A 86 -8.37 4.92 -9.09
C ASP A 86 -8.23 3.93 -10.23
N LEU A 87 -8.38 2.63 -9.95
CA LEU A 87 -8.12 1.58 -10.90
C LEU A 87 -9.38 0.75 -11.10
N GLU A 88 -9.95 0.82 -12.30
CA GLU A 88 -11.10 0.02 -12.70
C GLU A 88 -10.66 -1.43 -12.97
N LEU A 89 -10.40 -2.18 -11.89
CA LEU A 89 -9.92 -3.56 -11.94
C LEU A 89 -11.08 -4.54 -12.19
N GLU A 90 -11.11 -5.19 -13.35
CA GLU A 90 -12.05 -6.26 -13.69
C GLU A 90 -11.87 -7.53 -12.83
N TYR A 91 -10.62 -7.84 -12.47
CA TYR A 91 -10.21 -9.02 -11.69
C TYR A 91 -9.26 -8.61 -10.56
N ALA A 92 -9.79 -7.83 -9.61
CA ALA A 92 -9.04 -7.19 -8.51
C ALA A 92 -7.90 -8.05 -7.95
N SER A 93 -8.19 -9.23 -7.38
CA SER A 93 -7.17 -10.04 -6.69
C SER A 93 -6.02 -10.56 -7.55
N LEU A 94 -6.22 -10.73 -8.87
CA LEU A 94 -5.16 -11.13 -9.80
C LEU A 94 -4.39 -9.90 -10.30
N GLN A 95 -5.12 -8.85 -10.68
CA GLN A 95 -4.56 -7.62 -11.21
C GLN A 95 -3.71 -6.88 -10.18
N GLU A 96 -4.16 -6.82 -8.93
CA GLU A 96 -3.41 -6.22 -7.83
C GLU A 96 -2.02 -6.85 -7.70
N GLN A 97 -1.91 -8.17 -7.68
CA GLN A 97 -0.61 -8.84 -7.59
C GLN A 97 0.29 -8.52 -8.79
N ILE A 98 -0.28 -8.48 -10.00
CA ILE A 98 0.47 -8.13 -11.21
C ILE A 98 1.04 -6.72 -11.07
N ILE A 99 0.21 -5.77 -10.66
CA ILE A 99 0.61 -4.37 -10.45
C ILE A 99 1.68 -4.26 -9.36
N LEU A 100 1.47 -4.91 -8.22
CA LEU A 100 2.38 -4.81 -7.08
C LEU A 100 3.74 -5.50 -7.32
N ARG A 101 3.79 -6.50 -8.21
CA ARG A 101 5.05 -7.13 -8.62
C ARG A 101 5.90 -6.21 -9.48
N ASP A 102 5.29 -5.28 -10.20
CA ASP A 102 6.01 -4.34 -11.05
C ASP A 102 7.09 -3.58 -10.26
N ASN A 103 8.32 -3.59 -10.76
CA ASN A 103 9.48 -2.95 -10.13
C ASN A 103 9.31 -1.43 -10.01
N GLU A 104 8.38 -0.86 -10.76
CA GLU A 104 8.07 0.57 -10.70
C GLU A 104 7.19 0.92 -9.50
N VAL A 105 6.50 -0.05 -8.89
CA VAL A 105 5.89 0.13 -7.56
C VAL A 105 6.97 0.05 -6.50
N ASP A 106 7.27 1.20 -5.88
CA ASP A 106 8.31 1.30 -4.87
C ASP A 106 7.83 0.80 -3.50
N ILE A 107 6.64 1.25 -3.08
CA ILE A 107 6.13 1.04 -1.72
C ILE A 107 4.62 0.76 -1.75
N VAL A 108 4.19 -0.18 -0.90
CA VAL A 108 2.79 -0.54 -0.71
C VAL A 108 2.40 -0.31 0.74
N PHE A 109 1.57 0.69 1.03
CA PHE A 109 0.97 0.84 2.36
C PHE A 109 -0.28 -0.02 2.46
N ILE A 110 -0.46 -0.73 3.57
CA ILE A 110 -1.68 -1.52 3.81
C ILE A 110 -2.23 -1.29 5.22
N PHE A 111 -3.55 -1.05 5.27
CA PHE A 111 -4.34 -0.96 6.50
C PHE A 111 -5.16 -2.24 6.69
N PRO A 112 -4.67 -3.24 7.45
CA PRO A 112 -5.34 -4.53 7.62
C PRO A 112 -6.47 -4.48 8.66
N ASP A 113 -7.43 -3.57 8.48
CA ASP A 113 -8.51 -3.29 9.44
C ASP A 113 -9.85 -3.98 9.10
N SER A 114 -9.86 -4.79 8.04
CA SER A 114 -11.01 -5.59 7.61
C SER A 114 -10.59 -7.01 7.24
N ARG A 115 -11.56 -7.94 7.11
CA ARG A 115 -11.27 -9.30 6.63
C ARG A 115 -10.67 -9.31 5.22
N GLY A 116 -11.10 -8.38 4.35
CA GLY A 116 -10.58 -8.26 2.98
C GLY A 116 -9.12 -7.82 2.98
N SER A 117 -8.83 -6.68 3.59
CA SER A 117 -7.46 -6.14 3.70
C SER A 117 -6.51 -7.06 4.48
N ALA A 118 -7.02 -7.85 5.43
CA ALA A 118 -6.22 -8.88 6.08
C ALA A 118 -5.88 -10.07 5.16
N ALA A 119 -6.81 -10.47 4.29
CA ALA A 119 -6.56 -11.50 3.28
C ALA A 119 -5.57 -11.00 2.21
N GLU A 120 -5.70 -9.75 1.77
CA GLU A 120 -4.73 -9.06 0.90
C GLU A 120 -3.34 -9.05 1.52
N LEU A 121 -3.22 -8.67 2.80
CA LEU A 121 -1.93 -8.71 3.51
C LEU A 121 -1.33 -10.12 3.47
N LEU A 122 -2.10 -11.16 3.79
CA LEU A 122 -1.62 -12.54 3.75
C LEU A 122 -1.20 -12.97 2.34
N GLN A 123 -1.89 -12.51 1.31
CA GLN A 123 -1.57 -12.78 -0.09
C GLN A 123 -0.27 -12.08 -0.50
N PHE A 124 -0.15 -10.78 -0.22
CA PHE A 124 1.03 -9.97 -0.58
C PHE A 124 2.30 -10.43 0.15
N THR A 125 2.17 -10.87 1.40
CA THR A 125 3.30 -11.31 2.23
C THR A 125 3.81 -12.70 1.87
N ARG A 126 3.05 -13.49 1.10
CA ARG A 126 3.49 -14.78 0.54
C ARG A 126 4.29 -14.61 -0.74
N ASP A 127 4.19 -13.46 -1.39
CA ASP A 127 4.90 -13.15 -2.61
C ASP A 127 6.26 -12.52 -2.31
N PRO A 128 7.39 -13.15 -2.71
CA PRO A 128 8.72 -12.64 -2.37
C PRO A 128 9.08 -11.33 -3.08
N VAL A 129 8.40 -10.97 -4.17
CA VAL A 129 8.61 -9.72 -4.91
C VAL A 129 7.82 -8.58 -4.28
N ILE A 130 6.58 -8.86 -3.86
CA ILE A 130 5.70 -7.84 -3.26
C ILE A 130 6.07 -7.59 -1.79
N ARG A 131 6.30 -8.64 -1.01
CA ARG A 131 6.57 -8.59 0.44
C ARG A 131 7.56 -7.48 0.88
N PRO A 132 8.73 -7.28 0.26
CA PRO A 132 9.67 -6.23 0.69
C PRO A 132 9.15 -4.80 0.46
N LYS A 133 8.17 -4.61 -0.44
CA LYS A 133 7.54 -3.31 -0.73
C LYS A 133 6.46 -2.96 0.30
N VAL A 134 5.92 -3.94 1.01
CA VAL A 134 4.80 -3.77 1.93
C VAL A 134 5.22 -3.02 3.20
N ARG A 135 4.40 -2.05 3.62
CA ARG A 135 4.46 -1.28 4.86
C ARG A 135 3.10 -1.38 5.54
N VAL A 136 3.05 -2.10 6.65
CA VAL A 136 1.79 -2.35 7.37
C VAL A 136 1.56 -1.24 8.39
N LEU A 137 0.46 -0.52 8.24
CA LEU A 137 0.01 0.50 9.20
C LEU A 137 -1.04 -0.14 10.11
N VAL A 138 -0.73 -0.30 11.38
CA VAL A 138 -1.58 -1.01 12.35
C VAL A 138 -1.97 -0.04 13.47
N PRO A 139 -3.25 0.03 13.89
CA PRO A 139 -3.62 0.77 15.08
C PRO A 139 -2.79 0.26 16.27
N HIS A 140 -2.20 1.15 17.05
CA HIS A 140 -1.23 0.76 18.10
C HIS A 140 -1.77 -0.29 19.09
N GLN A 141 -3.08 -0.30 19.33
CA GLN A 141 -3.80 -1.24 20.20
C GLN A 141 -3.70 -2.71 19.75
N TYR A 142 -3.36 -2.95 18.48
CA TYR A 142 -3.18 -4.27 17.86
C TYR A 142 -1.72 -4.55 17.47
N HIS A 143 -0.82 -3.60 17.72
CA HIS A 143 0.58 -3.76 17.36
C HIS A 143 1.32 -4.68 18.35
N PRO A 144 2.05 -5.72 17.89
CA PRO A 144 2.60 -6.77 18.76
C PRO A 144 3.55 -6.32 19.88
N LEU A 145 4.17 -5.13 19.76
CA LEU A 145 5.07 -4.57 20.77
C LEU A 145 4.40 -3.68 21.82
N TYR A 146 3.19 -3.15 21.53
CA TYR A 146 2.54 -2.16 22.40
C TYR A 146 1.37 -2.73 23.18
N THR A 147 0.94 -3.95 22.86
CA THR A 147 -0.24 -4.57 23.45
C THR A 147 -0.02 -6.06 23.68
N GLU A 148 -0.68 -6.61 24.69
CA GLU A 148 -0.83 -8.06 24.87
C GLU A 148 -2.00 -8.62 24.07
N SER A 149 -2.83 -7.75 23.48
CA SER A 149 -3.96 -8.15 22.64
C SER A 149 -3.47 -8.92 21.42
N LYS A 150 -3.97 -10.15 21.25
CA LYS A 150 -3.64 -11.02 20.13
C LYS A 150 -4.73 -10.92 19.08
N SER A 151 -4.41 -10.33 17.93
CA SER A 151 -5.22 -10.47 16.72
C SER A 151 -4.82 -11.73 15.94
N TYR A 152 -5.67 -12.17 15.01
CA TYR A 152 -5.34 -13.27 14.10
C TYR A 152 -4.18 -12.95 13.14
N LEU A 153 -3.78 -11.67 13.04
CA LEU A 153 -2.63 -11.21 12.26
C LEU A 153 -1.36 -11.05 13.09
N THR A 154 -1.41 -11.28 14.41
CA THR A 154 -0.25 -11.07 15.31
C THR A 154 1.00 -11.79 14.83
N SER A 155 0.88 -13.05 14.40
CA SER A 155 2.00 -13.83 13.88
C SER A 155 2.57 -13.25 12.59
N VAL A 156 1.71 -12.78 11.68
CA VAL A 156 2.09 -12.12 10.43
C VAL A 156 2.85 -10.84 10.72
N TYR A 157 2.35 -10.03 11.66
CA TYR A 157 3.01 -8.79 12.07
C TYR A 157 4.38 -9.07 12.69
N GLN A 158 4.48 -10.06 13.57
CA GLN A 158 5.76 -10.46 14.18
C GLN A 158 6.76 -10.92 13.12
N GLU A 159 6.32 -11.71 12.14
CA GLU A 159 7.16 -12.17 11.04
C GLU A 159 7.66 -10.99 10.19
N LEU A 160 6.77 -10.11 9.72
CA LEU A 160 7.15 -8.96 8.90
C LEU A 160 8.04 -7.96 9.64
N MET A 161 7.78 -7.77 10.94
CA MET A 161 8.62 -6.94 11.78
C MET A 161 10.01 -7.55 11.96
N ALA A 162 10.11 -8.87 12.16
CA ALA A 162 11.39 -9.56 12.30
C ALA A 162 12.19 -9.60 10.99
N THR A 163 11.53 -9.79 9.85
CA THR A 163 12.23 -9.93 8.56
C THR A 163 12.52 -8.60 7.87
N HIS A 164 11.66 -7.58 8.05
CA HIS A 164 11.79 -6.32 7.31
C HIS A 164 11.64 -5.06 8.19
N GLY A 165 11.13 -5.17 9.41
CA GLY A 165 10.86 -3.99 10.25
C GLY A 165 9.74 -3.11 9.70
N HIS A 166 8.78 -3.69 8.96
CA HIS A 166 7.76 -2.95 8.18
C HIS A 166 6.36 -2.98 8.78
N VAL A 167 6.26 -2.98 10.11
CA VAL A 167 4.99 -2.87 10.83
C VAL A 167 5.06 -1.63 11.71
N TYR A 168 4.12 -0.70 11.50
CA TYR A 168 4.17 0.61 12.12
C TYR A 168 2.89 0.89 12.90
N PRO A 169 3.00 1.19 14.20
CA PRO A 169 1.86 1.60 15.00
C PRO A 169 1.41 2.99 14.58
N TYR A 170 0.10 3.20 14.44
CA TYR A 170 -0.45 4.53 14.29
C TYR A 170 -1.58 4.80 15.28
N ASP A 171 -1.89 6.09 15.41
CA ASP A 171 -3.05 6.57 16.12
C ASP A 171 -3.71 7.68 15.29
N PRO A 172 -4.96 7.49 14.82
CA PRO A 172 -5.63 8.48 14.00
C PRO A 172 -5.91 9.79 14.73
N LYS A 173 -5.97 9.77 16.07
CA LYS A 173 -6.17 10.97 16.89
C LYS A 173 -4.86 11.66 17.25
N ASN A 174 -3.72 11.06 16.90
CA ASN A 174 -2.38 11.57 17.22
C ASN A 174 -2.17 11.84 18.73
N GLU A 175 -2.79 11.04 19.60
CA GLU A 175 -2.69 11.21 21.05
C GLU A 175 -1.45 10.49 21.58
N THR A 176 -1.25 9.23 21.17
CA THR A 176 -0.17 8.37 21.68
C THR A 176 0.86 8.04 20.60
N HIS A 177 0.40 7.82 19.37
CA HIS A 177 1.24 7.51 18.22
C HIS A 177 1.02 8.54 17.11
N ARG A 178 1.92 8.54 16.11
CA ARG A 178 1.80 9.43 14.96
C ARG A 178 0.66 8.97 14.05
N THR A 179 0.14 9.90 13.26
CA THR A 179 -0.85 9.58 12.24
C THR A 179 -0.23 8.79 11.08
N PRO A 180 -1.04 8.05 10.30
CA PRO A 180 -0.58 7.35 9.10
C PRO A 180 0.22 8.23 8.13
N GLU A 181 -0.23 9.46 7.89
CA GLU A 181 0.38 10.42 6.97
C GLU A 181 1.78 10.80 7.43
N TYR A 182 1.94 11.11 8.72
CA TYR A 182 3.25 11.44 9.27
C TYR A 182 4.24 10.28 9.11
N ILE A 183 3.80 9.06 9.43
CA ILE A 183 4.60 7.84 9.32
C ILE A 183 5.05 7.63 7.88
N ALA A 184 4.12 7.71 6.93
CA ALA A 184 4.42 7.53 5.52
C ALA A 184 5.33 8.61 4.96
N LEU A 185 5.09 9.89 5.28
CA LEU A 185 5.93 11.00 4.84
C LEU A 185 7.37 10.90 5.37
N MET A 186 7.54 10.48 6.62
CA MET A 186 8.85 10.18 7.19
C MET A 186 9.57 9.08 6.39
N MET A 187 8.86 8.01 6.03
CA MET A 187 9.43 6.94 5.19
C MET A 187 9.78 7.43 3.79
N MET A 188 8.93 8.24 3.16
CA MET A 188 9.21 8.79 1.84
C MET A 188 10.42 9.71 1.87
N GLY A 189 10.59 10.50 2.93
CA GLY A 189 11.79 11.30 3.15
C GLY A 189 13.06 10.44 3.18
N ALA A 190 13.05 9.38 3.99
CA ALA A 190 14.17 8.43 4.05
C ALA A 190 14.41 7.72 2.72
N TYR A 191 13.34 7.29 2.04
CA TYR A 191 13.40 6.62 0.75
C TYR A 191 14.04 7.51 -0.32
N ARG A 192 13.63 8.78 -0.42
CA ARG A 192 14.22 9.73 -1.36
C ARG A 192 15.69 9.99 -1.09
N LEU A 193 16.08 10.13 0.18
CA LEU A 193 17.48 10.29 0.55
C LEU A 193 18.30 9.06 0.13
N TYR A 194 17.77 7.86 0.36
CA TYR A 194 18.41 6.62 -0.11
C TYR A 194 18.58 6.62 -1.63
N GLN A 195 17.53 6.97 -2.38
CA GLN A 195 17.55 7.03 -3.84
C GLN A 195 18.54 8.06 -4.38
N LEU A 196 18.65 9.22 -3.74
CA LEU A 196 19.64 10.24 -4.10
C LEU A 196 21.08 9.77 -3.83
N ALA A 197 21.29 8.94 -2.79
CA ALA A 197 22.58 8.38 -2.47
C ALA A 197 22.98 7.19 -3.40
N HIS A 198 22.01 6.49 -4.00
CA HIS A 198 22.24 5.28 -4.80
C HIS A 198 21.59 5.35 -6.21
N PRO A 199 21.92 6.34 -7.06
CA PRO A 199 21.22 6.59 -8.32
C PRO A 199 21.41 5.51 -9.41
N HIS A 200 22.37 4.60 -9.25
CA HIS A 200 22.72 3.57 -10.24
C HIS A 200 22.08 2.20 -9.98
N GLU A 201 21.64 1.93 -8.74
CA GLU A 201 21.09 0.62 -8.38
C GLU A 201 19.71 0.36 -9.00
N ARG A 202 18.99 1.39 -9.44
CA ARG A 202 17.74 1.23 -10.20
C ARG A 202 17.91 0.77 -11.65
N ARG A 203 19.11 0.85 -12.23
CA ARG A 203 19.36 0.51 -13.65
C ARG A 203 19.91 -0.90 -13.88
N ALA A 204 20.12 -1.68 -12.82
CA ALA A 204 20.79 -2.98 -12.92
C ALA A 204 19.85 -4.15 -13.23
N ASP A 205 18.52 -3.93 -13.18
CA ASP A 205 17.49 -4.94 -13.42
C ASP A 205 16.73 -4.75 -14.75
N GLU A 206 17.21 -3.85 -15.63
CA GLU A 206 16.79 -3.71 -17.05
C GLU A 206 17.72 -4.50 -17.98
#